data_AF-A0A2N2LCD2-F1
#
_entry.id   AF-A0A2N2LCD2-F1
#
_cell.length_a   1.000
_cell.length_b   1.000
_cell.length_c   1.000
_cell.angle_alpha   90.00
_cell.angle_beta   90.00
_cell.angle_gamma   90.00
#
_symmetry.space_group_name_H-M   'P 1'
#
loop_
_entity.id
_entity.type
_entity.pdbx_description
1 polymer ?
#
loop_
_entity_poly.entity_id
_entity_poly.type
_entity_poly.pdbx_seq_one_letter_code
_entity_poly.pdbx_strand_id
1 'polypeptide(L)'
;MVVSGRILTMTDVRGIRTAEEYRAWIGGVASTRTRLLQHGLASIPPVDVDVSATPAPARVNHGEWIVDCPEHGCGGAVHLLSGAPFFCPGCLNAGIGFRWRPVTVPAPAEREAIEAVLLRQPLVHLRNWEPGIDAVTLAAEVDDELRGVPAKHVRAIRRDVQERERRAGRGRGGR
;
A
#
# COMPACT_ATOMS: atom_id res chain seq x y z
N MET A 1 -0.98 25.01 -8.88
CA MET A 1 -0.97 23.53 -8.96
C MET A 1 -1.08 22.99 -7.55
N VAL A 2 -2.25 22.46 -7.19
CA VAL A 2 -2.45 21.75 -5.92
C VAL A 2 -1.69 20.43 -6.07
N VAL A 3 -0.69 20.19 -5.21
CA VAL A 3 -0.15 18.84 -5.07
C VAL A 3 -1.29 18.04 -4.46
N SER A 4 -1.98 17.26 -5.28
CA SER A 4 -2.97 16.29 -4.81
C SER A 4 -2.19 15.34 -3.90
N GLY A 5 -2.38 15.46 -2.59
CA GLY A 5 -1.63 14.71 -1.59
C GLY A 5 -2.09 13.25 -1.55
N ARG A 6 -2.01 12.53 -2.66
CA ARG A 6 -2.47 11.15 -2.71
C ARG A 6 -1.59 10.26 -1.84
N ILE A 7 -2.20 9.34 -1.12
CA ILE A 7 -1.48 8.22 -0.47
C ILE A 7 -0.79 7.39 -1.56
N LEU A 8 0.44 6.95 -1.27
CA LEU A 8 1.32 6.35 -2.26
C LEU A 8 0.96 4.89 -2.56
N THR A 9 1.08 4.52 -3.82
CA THR A 9 1.04 3.15 -4.35
C THR A 9 2.41 2.77 -4.92
N MET A 10 2.60 1.50 -5.31
CA MET A 10 3.84 1.07 -5.94
C MET A 10 4.13 1.78 -7.26
N THR A 11 3.07 2.14 -7.99
CA THR A 11 3.17 2.97 -9.19
C THR A 11 3.75 4.34 -8.87
N ASP A 12 3.36 4.94 -7.75
CA ASP A 12 3.85 6.26 -7.33
C ASP A 12 5.31 6.23 -6.88
N VAL A 13 5.70 5.17 -6.16
CA VAL A 13 7.05 5.05 -5.57
C VAL A 13 8.08 4.60 -6.59
N ARG A 14 7.75 3.60 -7.43
CA ARG A 14 8.72 2.87 -8.26
C ARG A 14 8.43 2.92 -9.76
N GLY A 15 7.33 3.54 -10.18
CA GLY A 15 6.95 3.59 -11.59
C GLY A 15 6.54 2.23 -12.17
N ILE A 16 6.27 1.24 -11.33
CA ILE A 16 5.75 -0.08 -11.73
C ILE A 16 4.27 0.08 -12.07
N ARG A 17 3.88 -0.25 -13.29
CA ARG A 17 2.55 -0.03 -13.88
C ARG A 17 1.81 -1.31 -14.20
N THR A 18 2.50 -2.44 -14.34
CA THR A 18 1.91 -3.70 -14.77
C THR A 18 2.21 -4.85 -13.80
N ALA A 19 1.36 -5.87 -13.81
CA ALA A 19 1.57 -7.08 -13.00
C ALA A 19 2.86 -7.80 -13.39
N GLU A 20 3.26 -7.73 -14.67
CA GLU A 20 4.48 -8.30 -15.22
C GLU A 20 5.73 -7.56 -14.74
N GLU A 21 5.70 -6.23 -14.72
CA GLU A 21 6.78 -5.42 -14.14
C GLU A 21 6.93 -5.71 -12.64
N TYR A 22 5.81 -5.86 -11.94
CA TYR A 22 5.81 -6.27 -10.54
C TYR A 22 6.38 -7.67 -10.33
N ARG A 23 5.94 -8.65 -11.13
CA ARG A 23 6.48 -10.02 -11.14
C ARG A 23 7.99 -10.02 -11.33
N ALA A 24 8.49 -9.27 -12.31
CA ALA A 24 9.92 -9.15 -12.59
C ALA A 24 10.66 -8.53 -11.39
N TRP A 25 10.09 -7.48 -10.80
CA TRP A 25 10.64 -6.83 -9.61
C TRP A 25 10.72 -7.78 -8.41
N ILE A 26 9.62 -8.44 -8.04
CA ILE A 26 9.59 -9.40 -6.91
C ILE A 26 10.57 -10.54 -7.14
N GLY A 27 10.64 -11.06 -8.36
CA GLY A 27 11.60 -12.11 -8.74
C GLY A 27 13.06 -11.68 -8.63
N GLY A 28 13.34 -10.37 -8.56
CA GLY A 28 14.65 -9.80 -8.28
C GLY A 28 15.02 -9.76 -6.79
N VAL A 29 14.05 -9.88 -5.88
CA VAL A 29 14.27 -9.78 -4.44
C VAL A 29 14.95 -11.06 -3.93
N ALA A 30 16.07 -10.91 -3.22
CA ALA A 30 16.90 -12.04 -2.77
C ALA A 30 16.12 -13.04 -1.89
N SER A 31 15.34 -12.55 -0.92
CA SER A 31 14.52 -13.40 -0.05
C SER A 31 13.47 -14.18 -0.83
N THR A 32 12.80 -13.55 -1.80
CA THR A 32 11.87 -14.22 -2.70
C THR A 32 12.57 -15.32 -3.50
N ARG A 33 13.77 -15.06 -4.05
CA ARG A 33 14.55 -16.08 -4.78
C ARG A 33 14.89 -17.28 -3.90
N THR A 34 15.32 -17.05 -2.66
CA THR A 34 15.55 -18.14 -1.71
C THR A 34 14.29 -18.97 -1.48
N ARG A 35 13.13 -18.32 -1.28
CA ARG A 35 11.85 -19.01 -1.11
C ARG A 35 11.45 -19.81 -2.35
N LEU A 36 11.65 -19.26 -3.55
CA LEU A 36 11.37 -19.95 -4.81
C LEU A 36 12.15 -21.27 -4.89
N LEU A 37 13.45 -21.22 -4.60
CA LEU A 37 14.31 -22.41 -4.58
C LEU A 37 13.86 -23.44 -3.52
N GLN A 38 13.44 -22.99 -2.34
CA GLN A 38 12.89 -23.88 -1.29
C GLN A 38 11.64 -24.63 -1.74
N HIS A 39 10.86 -24.05 -2.65
CA HIS A 39 9.67 -24.66 -3.23
C HIS A 39 9.92 -25.31 -4.61
N GLY A 40 11.17 -25.42 -5.06
CA GLY A 40 11.52 -26.02 -6.35
C GLY A 40 11.11 -25.18 -7.57
N LEU A 41 10.86 -23.89 -7.38
CA LEU A 41 10.48 -22.96 -8.45
C LEU A 41 11.71 -22.21 -8.98
N ALA A 42 11.86 -22.16 -10.29
CA ALA A 42 12.95 -21.41 -10.93
C ALA A 42 12.69 -19.89 -10.97
N SER A 43 11.42 -19.47 -10.99
CA SER A 43 11.02 -18.06 -11.04
C SER A 43 9.58 -17.89 -10.54
N ILE A 44 9.16 -16.64 -10.33
CA ILE A 44 7.74 -16.33 -10.05
C ILE A 44 6.89 -16.80 -11.23
N PRO A 45 5.81 -17.57 -10.99
CA PRO A 45 4.91 -18.01 -12.05
C PRO A 45 4.35 -16.84 -12.87
N PRO A 46 4.04 -17.04 -14.15
CA PRO A 46 3.29 -16.07 -14.94
C PRO A 46 2.03 -15.58 -14.21
N VAL A 47 1.54 -14.41 -14.58
CA VAL A 47 0.32 -13.86 -13.99
C VAL A 47 -0.86 -14.74 -14.41
N ASP A 48 -1.28 -15.60 -13.49
CA ASP A 48 -2.43 -16.49 -13.60
C ASP A 48 -3.23 -16.37 -12.32
N VAL A 49 -4.38 -15.70 -12.40
CA VAL A 49 -5.19 -15.33 -11.23
C VAL A 49 -6.13 -16.46 -10.89
N ASP A 50 -6.01 -16.96 -9.66
CA ASP A 50 -7.03 -17.83 -9.08
C ASP A 50 -8.20 -16.99 -8.58
N VAL A 51 -9.21 -16.81 -9.44
CA VAL A 51 -10.42 -16.06 -9.10
C VAL A 51 -11.26 -16.70 -8.00
N SER A 52 -11.02 -17.98 -7.67
CA SER A 52 -11.70 -18.69 -6.58
C SER A 52 -10.99 -18.51 -5.23
N ALA A 53 -9.74 -18.05 -5.24
CA ALA A 53 -8.99 -17.79 -4.03
C ALA A 53 -9.56 -16.59 -3.26
N THR A 54 -9.47 -16.65 -1.92
CA THR A 54 -9.77 -15.50 -1.06
C THR A 54 -8.97 -14.28 -1.53
N PRO A 55 -9.65 -13.16 -1.89
CA PRO A 55 -8.98 -11.94 -2.28
C PRO A 55 -8.08 -11.40 -1.18
N ALA A 56 -6.92 -10.87 -1.57
CA ALA A 56 -6.02 -10.19 -0.67
C ALA A 56 -6.58 -8.79 -0.34
N PRO A 57 -6.84 -8.46 0.93
CA PRO A 57 -7.38 -7.16 1.30
C PRO A 57 -6.32 -6.06 1.17
N ALA A 58 -6.70 -4.92 0.64
CA ALA A 58 -5.90 -3.70 0.69
C ALA A 58 -6.19 -2.91 1.96
N ARG A 59 -5.18 -2.27 2.54
CA ARG A 59 -5.30 -1.35 3.67
C ARG A 59 -4.34 -0.18 3.51
N VAL A 60 -4.48 0.86 4.34
CA VAL A 60 -3.49 1.94 4.42
C VAL A 60 -2.64 1.74 5.65
N ASN A 61 -1.33 1.74 5.46
CA ASN A 61 -0.37 1.67 6.56
C ASN A 61 0.64 2.81 6.42
N HIS A 62 0.72 3.67 7.43
CA HIS A 62 1.62 4.82 7.46
C HIS A 62 1.52 5.71 6.21
N GLY A 63 0.31 5.88 5.68
CA GLY A 63 0.06 6.70 4.50
C GLY A 63 0.52 6.06 3.18
N GLU A 64 0.60 4.73 3.14
CA GLU A 64 0.83 3.94 1.93
C GLU A 64 -0.28 2.90 1.75
N TRP A 65 -0.79 2.76 0.53
CA TRP A 65 -1.68 1.65 0.21
C TRP A 65 -0.86 0.37 0.08
N ILE A 66 -1.22 -0.63 0.86
CA ILE A 66 -0.61 -1.95 0.85
C ILE A 66 -1.69 -3.03 0.75
N VAL A 67 -1.26 -4.24 0.41
CA VAL A 67 -2.09 -5.44 0.29
C VAL A 67 -1.51 -6.51 1.19
N ASP A 68 -2.32 -7.02 2.12
CA ASP A 68 -1.91 -8.07 3.05
C ASP A 68 -2.16 -9.47 2.45
N CYS A 69 -1.25 -10.39 2.75
CA CYS A 69 -1.41 -11.79 2.43
C CYS A 69 -2.51 -12.40 3.32
N PRO A 70 -3.57 -12.99 2.74
CA PRO A 70 -4.62 -13.64 3.53
C PRO A 70 -4.21 -15.02 4.05
N GLU A 71 -3.02 -15.53 3.68
CA GLU A 71 -2.53 -16.84 4.09
C GLU A 71 -2.24 -16.85 5.60
N HIS A 72 -2.88 -17.78 6.32
CA HIS A 72 -2.73 -17.90 7.76
C HIS A 72 -1.25 -18.12 8.16
N GLY A 73 -0.76 -17.29 9.07
CA GLY A 73 0.62 -17.35 9.55
C GLY A 73 1.68 -16.75 8.63
N CYS A 74 1.33 -16.24 7.43
CA CYS A 74 2.31 -15.57 6.58
C CYS A 74 2.63 -14.15 7.06
N GLY A 75 1.59 -13.33 7.30
CA GLY A 75 1.74 -11.93 7.73
C GLY A 75 2.48 -11.01 6.73
N GLY A 76 2.69 -11.45 5.48
CA GLY A 76 3.38 -10.67 4.47
C GLY A 76 2.48 -9.57 3.88
N ALA A 77 3.05 -8.42 3.56
CA ALA A 77 2.35 -7.34 2.88
C ALA A 77 3.23 -6.71 1.80
N VAL A 78 2.62 -6.16 0.77
CA VAL A 78 3.31 -5.46 -0.33
C VAL A 78 2.53 -4.21 -0.73
N HIS A 79 3.19 -3.25 -1.37
CA HIS A 79 2.49 -2.08 -1.88
C HIS A 79 1.39 -2.47 -2.86
N LEU A 80 0.26 -1.76 -2.78
CA LEU A 80 -0.80 -1.88 -3.76
C LEU A 80 -0.28 -1.45 -5.13
N LEU A 81 -0.55 -2.28 -6.14
CA LEU A 81 -0.39 -1.94 -7.55
C LEU A 81 -1.78 -1.83 -8.15
N SER A 82 -2.12 -0.64 -8.66
CA SER A 82 -3.47 -0.36 -9.17
C SER A 82 -3.85 -1.31 -10.31
N GLY A 83 -4.93 -2.07 -10.11
CA GLY A 83 -5.46 -2.99 -11.13
C GLY A 83 -4.67 -4.29 -11.30
N ALA A 84 -3.63 -4.54 -10.51
CA ALA A 84 -2.87 -5.78 -10.58
C ALA A 84 -3.30 -6.79 -9.49
N PRO A 85 -3.22 -8.09 -9.78
CA PRO A 85 -3.41 -9.13 -8.78
C PRO A 85 -2.23 -9.19 -7.80
N PHE A 86 -2.42 -9.89 -6.69
CA PHE A 86 -1.44 -10.00 -5.61
C PHE A 86 -0.63 -11.29 -5.69
N PHE A 87 0.68 -11.15 -5.48
CA PHE A 87 1.60 -12.27 -5.25
C PHE A 87 2.44 -11.99 -4.01
N CYS A 88 2.37 -12.88 -3.02
CA CYS A 88 3.14 -12.71 -1.78
C CYS A 88 4.60 -13.13 -1.98
N PRO A 89 5.59 -12.27 -1.73
CA PRO A 89 7.01 -12.65 -1.77
C PRO A 89 7.41 -13.57 -0.60
N GLY A 90 6.60 -13.65 0.46
CA GLY A 90 6.87 -14.44 1.66
C GLY A 90 6.50 -15.92 1.50
N CYS A 91 5.21 -16.21 1.29
CA CYS A 91 4.70 -17.58 1.14
C CYS A 91 4.53 -18.01 -0.33
N LEU A 92 4.80 -17.13 -1.29
CA LEU A 92 4.64 -17.38 -2.73
C LEU A 92 3.22 -17.80 -3.12
N ASN A 93 2.21 -17.48 -2.30
CA ASN A 93 0.85 -17.99 -2.44
C ASN A 93 0.79 -19.53 -2.53
N ALA A 94 1.67 -20.25 -1.82
CA ALA A 94 1.74 -21.71 -1.89
C ALA A 94 0.41 -22.41 -1.60
N GLY A 95 -0.44 -21.86 -0.72
CA GLY A 95 -1.75 -22.39 -0.38
C GLY A 95 -2.75 -22.43 -1.54
N ILE A 96 -2.50 -21.69 -2.63
CA ILE A 96 -3.29 -21.73 -3.87
C ILE A 96 -2.45 -22.14 -5.07
N GLY A 97 -1.45 -23.01 -4.84
CA GLY A 97 -0.63 -23.57 -5.93
C GLY A 97 0.25 -22.54 -6.63
N PHE A 98 0.74 -21.54 -5.90
CA PHE A 98 1.60 -20.47 -6.44
C PHE A 98 0.93 -19.61 -7.52
N ARG A 99 -0.41 -19.55 -7.52
CA ARG A 99 -1.18 -18.68 -8.40
C ARG A 99 -1.31 -17.29 -7.80
N TRP A 100 -1.71 -16.33 -8.62
CA TRP A 100 -1.93 -14.95 -8.21
C TRP A 100 -3.31 -14.82 -7.58
N ARG A 101 -3.47 -13.93 -6.58
CA ARG A 101 -4.74 -13.69 -5.90
C ARG A 101 -5.43 -12.44 -6.44
N PRO A 102 -6.77 -12.41 -6.51
CA PRO A 102 -7.49 -11.14 -6.65
C PRO A 102 -7.18 -10.22 -5.46
N VAL A 103 -7.36 -8.92 -5.66
CA VAL A 103 -7.18 -7.91 -4.60
C VAL A 103 -8.52 -7.23 -4.36
N THR A 104 -8.92 -7.14 -3.10
CA THR A 104 -10.07 -6.32 -2.69
C THR A 104 -9.57 -4.93 -2.33
N VAL A 105 -10.00 -3.93 -3.09
CA VAL A 105 -9.71 -2.52 -2.86
C VAL A 105 -11.03 -1.76 -2.79
N PRO A 106 -11.19 -0.76 -1.90
CA PRO A 106 -12.37 0.08 -1.91
C PRO A 106 -12.65 0.72 -3.27
N ALA A 107 -13.91 1.09 -3.51
CA ALA A 107 -14.29 1.77 -4.73
C ALA A 107 -13.53 3.12 -4.88
N PRO A 108 -13.29 3.62 -6.11
CA PRO A 108 -12.49 4.84 -6.30
C PRO A 108 -12.90 6.03 -5.43
N ALA A 109 -14.20 6.34 -5.36
CA ALA A 109 -14.72 7.44 -4.56
C ALA A 109 -14.52 7.21 -3.04
N GLU A 110 -14.64 5.97 -2.58
CA GLU A 110 -14.41 5.61 -1.18
C GLU A 110 -12.93 5.72 -0.82
N ARG A 111 -12.02 5.27 -1.70
CA ARG A 111 -10.58 5.47 -1.50
C ARG A 111 -10.24 6.95 -1.39
N GLU A 112 -10.78 7.78 -2.27
CA GLU A 112 -10.54 9.23 -2.22
C GLU A 112 -11.03 9.83 -0.90
N ALA A 113 -12.18 9.37 -0.38
CA ALA A 113 -12.68 9.80 0.91
C ALA A 113 -11.77 9.36 2.08
N ILE A 114 -11.34 8.09 2.08
CA ILE A 114 -10.37 7.56 3.06
C ILE A 114 -9.08 8.38 3.02
N GLU A 115 -8.52 8.60 1.83
CA GLU A 115 -7.29 9.36 1.65
C GLU A 115 -7.43 10.80 2.14
N ALA A 116 -8.52 11.48 1.80
CA ALA A 116 -8.80 12.83 2.26
C ALA A 116 -8.84 12.92 3.81
N VAL A 117 -9.44 11.92 4.46
CA VAL A 117 -9.49 11.84 5.93
C VAL A 117 -8.09 11.65 6.52
N LEU A 118 -7.32 10.68 6.00
CA LEU A 118 -5.97 10.37 6.48
C LEU A 118 -4.99 11.52 6.27
N LEU A 119 -5.16 12.33 5.24
CA LEU A 119 -4.31 13.51 5.03
C LEU A 119 -4.52 14.61 6.07
N ARG A 120 -5.63 14.58 6.81
CA ARG A 120 -5.84 15.49 7.95
C ARG A 120 -4.87 15.18 9.11
N GLN A 121 -4.44 13.92 9.23
CA GLN A 121 -3.48 13.43 10.22
C GLN A 121 -2.06 13.88 9.82
N PRO A 122 -1.47 14.83 10.55
CA PRO A 122 -0.15 15.36 10.20
C PRO A 122 0.99 14.36 10.47
N LEU A 123 0.79 13.36 11.32
CA LEU A 123 1.77 12.33 11.63
C LEU A 123 1.61 11.13 10.67
N VAL A 124 2.53 10.98 9.72
CA VAL A 124 2.45 9.95 8.67
C VAL A 124 2.29 8.53 9.23
N HIS A 125 2.98 8.19 10.32
CA HIS A 125 2.89 6.87 10.94
C HIS A 125 1.53 6.57 11.62
N LEU A 126 0.68 7.59 11.78
CA LEU A 126 -0.70 7.42 12.26
C LEU A 126 -1.71 7.39 11.12
N ARG A 127 -1.28 7.51 9.86
CA ARG A 127 -2.17 7.43 8.70
C ARG A 127 -2.48 5.97 8.37
N ASN A 128 -3.36 5.37 9.16
CA ASN A 128 -3.74 3.96 9.01
C ASN A 128 -5.24 3.85 8.72
N TRP A 129 -5.60 2.90 7.87
CA TRP A 129 -6.99 2.55 7.61
C TRP A 129 -7.07 1.05 7.39
N GLU A 130 -8.07 0.40 7.98
CA GLU A 130 -8.29 -1.03 7.89
C GLU A 130 -9.58 -1.34 7.11
N PRO A 131 -9.64 -2.47 6.37
CA PRO A 131 -10.84 -2.90 5.67
C PRO A 131 -12.05 -2.99 6.60
N GLY A 132 -13.20 -2.49 6.13
CA GLY A 132 -14.47 -2.52 6.88
C GLY A 132 -14.74 -1.27 7.70
N ILE A 133 -13.79 -0.34 7.80
CA ILE A 133 -14.01 0.99 8.39
C ILE A 133 -14.44 1.95 7.26
N ASP A 134 -15.59 2.59 7.39
CA ASP A 134 -16.00 3.63 6.43
C ASP A 134 -15.30 4.98 6.71
N ALA A 135 -15.33 5.89 5.73
CA ALA A 135 -14.66 7.19 5.85
C ALA A 135 -15.22 8.07 6.99
N VAL A 136 -16.47 7.87 7.39
CA VAL A 136 -17.11 8.62 8.48
C VAL A 136 -16.56 8.17 9.83
N THR A 137 -16.49 6.86 10.04
CA THR A 137 -15.93 6.23 11.24
C THR A 137 -14.46 6.58 11.36
N LEU A 138 -13.69 6.42 10.26
CA LEU A 138 -12.29 6.82 10.20
C LEU A 138 -12.10 8.31 10.53
N ALA A 139 -13.02 9.16 10.07
CA ALA A 139 -12.93 10.59 10.35
C ALA A 139 -13.06 10.90 11.84
N ALA A 140 -13.97 10.20 12.54
CA ALA A 140 -14.14 10.32 13.98
C ALA A 140 -12.90 9.83 14.74
N GLU A 141 -12.28 8.73 14.33
CA GLU A 141 -11.04 8.22 14.93
C GLU A 141 -9.90 9.24 14.79
N VAL A 142 -9.68 9.76 13.59
CA VAL A 142 -8.65 10.79 13.35
C VAL A 142 -8.92 12.05 14.17
N ASP A 143 -10.18 12.47 14.31
CA ASP A 143 -10.54 13.65 15.09
C ASP A 143 -10.37 13.42 16.60
N ASP A 144 -10.57 12.20 17.10
CA ASP A 144 -10.31 11.83 18.49
C ASP A 144 -8.81 11.78 18.82
N GLU A 145 -7.99 11.18 17.95
CA GLU A 145 -6.53 11.20 18.07
C GLU A 145 -5.97 12.63 18.16
N LEU A 146 -6.60 13.57 17.48
CA LEU A 146 -6.20 14.97 17.48
C LEU A 146 -6.74 15.74 18.69
N ARG A 147 -7.74 15.23 19.43
CA ARG A 147 -8.47 15.94 20.50
C ARG A 147 -7.60 16.31 21.70
N GLY A 148 -6.43 15.69 21.88
CA GLY A 148 -5.46 16.02 22.93
C GLY A 148 -4.22 16.78 22.44
N VAL A 149 -4.08 17.02 21.13
CA VAL A 149 -2.84 17.58 20.56
C VAL A 149 -2.94 19.11 20.52
N PRO A 150 -2.06 19.86 21.23
CA PRO A 150 -2.08 21.32 21.17
C PRO A 150 -2.01 21.82 19.73
N ALA A 151 -2.90 22.74 19.34
CA ALA A 151 -3.00 23.22 17.95
C ALA A 151 -1.67 23.77 17.39
N LYS A 152 -0.79 24.29 18.25
CA LYS A 152 0.57 24.70 17.86
C LYS A 152 1.42 23.55 17.33
N HIS A 153 1.28 22.35 17.90
CA HIS A 153 2.00 21.14 17.46
C HIS A 153 1.43 20.63 16.15
N VAL A 154 0.11 20.56 16.01
CA VAL A 154 -0.54 20.21 14.72
C VAL A 154 -0.08 21.16 13.61
N ARG A 155 -0.06 22.47 13.87
CA ARG A 155 0.44 23.47 12.90
C ARG A 155 1.93 23.30 12.59
N ALA A 156 2.77 23.06 13.60
CA ALA A 156 4.20 22.86 13.41
C ALA A 156 4.49 21.60 12.57
N ILE A 157 3.82 20.48 12.85
CA ILE A 157 3.96 19.24 12.10
C ILE A 157 3.48 19.44 10.66
N ARG A 158 2.32 20.08 10.45
CA ARG A 158 1.83 20.41 9.11
C ARG A 158 2.84 21.25 8.31
N ARG A 159 3.47 22.24 8.95
CA ARG A 159 4.51 23.06 8.32
C ARG A 159 5.74 22.23 7.94
N ASP A 160 6.24 21.38 8.84
CA ASP A 160 7.39 20.50 8.57
C ASP A 160 7.11 19.53 7.42
N VAL A 161 5.93 18.90 7.39
CA VAL A 161 5.51 18.03 6.28
C VAL A 161 5.49 18.79 4.94
N GLN A 162 4.85 19.97 4.89
CA GLN A 162 4.81 20.79 3.68
C GLN A 162 6.21 21.22 3.22
N GLU A 163 7.13 21.54 4.15
CA GLU A 163 8.51 21.87 3.83
C GLU A 163 9.29 20.68 3.27
N ARG A 164 9.12 19.48 3.84
CA ARG A 164 9.72 18.24 3.34
C ARG A 164 9.22 17.88 1.94
N GLU A 165 7.91 17.97 1.71
CA GLU A 165 7.31 17.75 0.38
C GLU A 165 7.87 18.73 -0.67
N ARG A 166 7.97 20.03 -0.32
CA ARG A 166 8.58 21.05 -1.19
C ARG A 166 10.06 20.79 -1.49
N ARG A 167 10.80 20.16 -0.58
CA ARG A 167 12.20 19.76 -0.82
C ARG A 167 12.26 18.54 -1.74
N ALA A 168 11.42 17.52 -1.49
CA ALA A 168 11.34 16.32 -2.31
C ALA A 168 10.91 16.62 -3.77
N GLY A 169 9.95 17.51 -3.97
CA GLY A 169 9.48 17.92 -5.30
C GLY A 169 10.53 18.68 -6.13
N ARG A 170 11.46 19.40 -5.49
CA ARG A 170 12.55 20.11 -6.19
C ARG A 170 13.68 19.19 -6.68
N GLY A 171 13.77 17.97 -6.18
CA GLY A 171 14.80 17.00 -6.55
C GLY A 171 14.52 16.19 -7.83
N ARG A 172 13.29 16.17 -8.35
CA ARG A 172 12.89 15.36 -9.53
C ARG A 172 12.90 16.12 -10.87
N GLY A 173 13.23 17.41 -10.88
CA GLY A 173 13.23 18.25 -12.09
C GLY A 173 14.57 18.41 -12.80
N GLY A 174 15.60 17.66 -12.42
CA GLY A 174 16.95 17.77 -12.98
C GLY A 174 17.48 16.42 -13.48
N ARG A 175 17.06 16.03 -14.68
CA ARG A 175 17.81 15.20 -15.65
C ARG A 175 17.05 15.11 -16.96
#